data_AF-A0A920BKQ6-F1
#
_entry.id   AF-A0A920BKQ6-F1
#
_cell.length_a   1.000
_cell.length_b   1.000
_cell.length_c   1.000
_cell.angle_alpha   90.00
_cell.angle_beta   90.00
_cell.angle_gamma   90.00
#
_symmetry.space_group_name_H-M   'P 1'
#
loop_
_entity.id
_entity.type
_entity.pdbx_description
1 polymer ?
#
loop_
_entity_poly.entity_id
_entity_poly.type
_entity_poly.pdbx_seq_one_letter_code
_entity_poly.pdbx_strand_id
1 'polypeptide(L)'
;MKLVAYDPYIAEERAQQLSVELVSLEQLMEVSDFVTIHVAKTPETINLINAESLSNAKPTLRIVNVARGGIINESDLADAVSSGQIAGAALDVFEQEPTVESPLFDQQSIIVTPHLGASTQEAQEKAGNTIAEQVDLALRGKFVPFAVNVSASEATEIVRPFLPLAEKLGALFLGLCGQLPENVTINFAGEIGGYDNKITELSALKGLLE
;
A
#
# COMPACT_ATOMS: atom_id res chain seq x y z
N MET A 1 -17.21 -12.16 13.36
CA MET A 1 -15.79 -12.40 13.05
C MET A 1 -14.98 -11.49 13.95
N LYS A 2 -13.91 -11.98 14.59
CA LYS A 2 -12.94 -11.12 15.29
C LYS A 2 -11.99 -10.56 14.23
N LEU A 3 -11.76 -9.24 14.22
CA LEU A 3 -10.86 -8.59 13.27
C LEU A 3 -9.56 -8.20 13.99
N VAL A 4 -8.44 -8.65 13.43
CA VAL A 4 -7.09 -8.24 13.80
C VAL A 4 -6.39 -7.71 12.55
N ALA A 5 -5.48 -6.75 12.69
CA ALA A 5 -4.71 -6.23 11.58
C ALA A 5 -3.26 -5.94 11.98
N TYR A 6 -2.36 -6.07 11.01
CA TYR A 6 -1.00 -5.56 11.10
C TYR A 6 -0.87 -4.44 10.07
N ASP A 7 -0.62 -3.22 10.55
CA ASP A 7 -0.32 -2.05 9.72
C ASP A 7 0.50 -1.06 10.57
N PRO A 8 1.79 -0.85 10.26
CA PRO A 8 2.64 0.05 11.04
C PRO A 8 2.35 1.53 10.80
N TYR A 9 1.47 1.88 9.85
CA TYR A 9 1.17 3.25 9.46
C TYR A 9 -0.20 3.75 9.95
N ILE A 10 -1.02 2.88 10.56
CA ILE A 10 -2.32 3.26 11.10
C ILE A 10 -2.22 3.59 12.61
N ALA A 11 -2.84 4.68 13.03
CA ALA A 11 -2.96 5.02 14.44
C ALA A 11 -3.90 4.03 15.18
N GLU A 12 -3.57 3.69 16.43
CA GLU A 12 -4.36 2.77 17.25
C GLU A 12 -5.81 3.22 17.42
N GLU A 13 -6.06 4.51 17.62
CA GLU A 13 -7.39 5.09 17.77
C GLU A 13 -8.22 4.88 16.51
N ARG A 14 -7.58 4.96 15.33
CA ARG A 14 -8.26 4.74 14.06
C ARG A 14 -8.66 3.28 13.90
N ALA A 15 -7.80 2.35 14.28
CA ALA A 15 -8.11 0.92 14.29
C ALA A 15 -9.25 0.61 15.29
N GLN A 16 -9.23 1.20 16.49
CA GLN A 16 -10.29 1.06 17.48
C GLN A 16 -11.64 1.59 16.99
N GLN A 17 -11.67 2.73 16.29
CA GLN A 17 -12.89 3.25 15.65
C GLN A 17 -13.47 2.27 14.61
N LEU A 18 -12.61 1.51 13.93
CA LEU A 18 -13.00 0.46 12.99
C LEU A 18 -13.31 -0.88 13.68
N SER A 19 -13.20 -0.95 15.01
CA SER A 19 -13.33 -2.18 15.80
C SER A 19 -12.33 -3.27 15.37
N VAL A 20 -11.10 -2.86 15.05
CA VAL A 20 -9.98 -3.72 14.66
C VAL A 20 -8.89 -3.65 15.72
N GLU A 21 -8.39 -4.81 16.15
CA GLU A 21 -7.24 -4.91 17.07
C GLU A 21 -5.94 -4.91 16.26
N LEU A 22 -5.04 -3.95 16.52
CA LEU A 22 -3.70 -3.97 15.91
C LEU A 22 -2.81 -4.97 16.65
N VAL A 23 -2.14 -5.82 15.88
CA VAL A 23 -1.26 -6.88 16.38
C VAL A 23 0.02 -6.94 15.53
N SER A 24 1.04 -7.65 16.01
CA SER A 24 2.22 -7.95 15.19
C SER A 24 1.86 -8.89 14.04
N LEU A 25 2.69 -8.91 12.98
CA LEU A 25 2.50 -9.85 11.87
C LEU A 25 2.56 -11.31 12.35
N GLU A 26 3.47 -11.63 13.26
CA GLU A 26 3.59 -12.97 13.87
C GLU A 26 2.27 -13.37 14.56
N GLN A 27 1.77 -12.51 15.45
CA GLN A 27 0.52 -12.77 16.16
C GLN A 27 -0.68 -12.86 15.20
N LEU A 28 -0.70 -12.03 14.14
CA LEU A 28 -1.71 -12.11 13.09
C LEU A 28 -1.73 -13.51 12.46
N MET A 29 -0.57 -14.06 12.10
CA MET A 29 -0.49 -15.38 11.47
C MET A 29 -0.91 -16.49 12.44
N GLU A 30 -0.53 -16.41 13.72
CA GLU A 30 -0.90 -17.40 14.75
C GLU A 30 -2.41 -17.49 15.01
N VAL A 31 -3.10 -16.34 15.03
CA VAL A 31 -4.51 -16.30 15.46
C VAL A 31 -5.51 -16.35 14.31
N SER A 32 -5.08 -16.12 13.07
CA SER A 32 -5.98 -15.97 11.93
C SER A 32 -6.46 -17.30 11.35
N ASP A 33 -7.78 -17.42 11.17
CA ASP A 33 -8.38 -18.49 10.35
C ASP A 33 -8.46 -18.07 8.86
N PHE A 34 -8.50 -16.76 8.61
CA PHE A 34 -8.48 -16.15 7.28
C PHE A 34 -7.56 -14.92 7.30
N VAL A 35 -6.72 -14.76 6.28
CA VAL A 35 -5.87 -13.57 6.08
C VAL A 35 -6.15 -13.00 4.70
N THR A 36 -6.34 -11.69 4.62
CA THR A 36 -6.43 -10.95 3.36
C THR A 36 -5.38 -9.85 3.35
N ILE A 37 -4.63 -9.76 2.26
CA ILE A 37 -3.48 -8.85 2.15
C ILE A 37 -3.88 -7.62 1.35
N HIS A 38 -3.55 -6.44 1.88
CA HIS A 38 -3.89 -5.13 1.30
C HIS A 38 -2.73 -4.12 1.39
N VAL A 39 -1.50 -4.59 1.17
CA VAL A 39 -0.30 -3.75 1.22
C VAL A 39 0.16 -3.33 -0.18
N ALA A 40 0.83 -2.18 -0.26
CA ALA A 40 1.57 -1.80 -1.45
C ALA A 40 2.82 -2.68 -1.62
N LYS A 41 3.33 -2.80 -2.84
CA LYS A 41 4.61 -3.45 -3.12
C LYS A 41 5.74 -2.44 -2.94
N THR A 42 6.49 -2.60 -1.85
CA THR A 42 7.68 -1.83 -1.51
C THR A 42 8.81 -2.81 -1.19
N PRO A 43 10.09 -2.37 -1.11
CA PRO A 43 11.18 -3.24 -0.69
C PRO A 43 10.92 -3.96 0.64
N GLU A 44 10.19 -3.32 1.57
CA GLU A 44 9.86 -3.83 2.90
C GLU A 44 8.73 -4.86 2.89
N THR A 45 7.87 -4.87 1.86
CA THR A 45 6.71 -5.78 1.78
C THR A 45 6.91 -6.95 0.81
N ILE A 46 8.02 -6.98 0.06
CA ILE A 46 8.38 -8.12 -0.78
C ILE A 46 8.64 -9.33 0.11
N ASN A 47 7.97 -10.45 -0.20
CA ASN A 47 8.04 -11.70 0.58
C ASN A 47 7.72 -11.50 2.07
N LEU A 48 6.86 -10.53 2.39
CA LEU A 48 6.34 -10.31 3.73
C LEU A 48 5.72 -11.58 4.29
N ILE A 49 5.03 -12.34 3.43
CA ILE A 49 4.57 -13.70 3.73
C ILE A 49 5.48 -14.69 3.02
N ASN A 50 6.18 -15.49 3.81
CA ASN A 50 7.16 -16.49 3.39
C ASN A 50 7.05 -17.76 4.26
N ALA A 51 7.91 -18.75 4.04
CA ALA A 51 7.91 -20.01 4.77
C ALA A 51 7.91 -19.84 6.31
N GLU A 52 8.64 -18.87 6.86
CA GLU A 52 8.69 -18.60 8.30
C GLU A 52 7.32 -18.14 8.81
N SER A 53 6.74 -17.12 8.17
CA SER A 53 5.41 -16.62 8.55
C SER A 53 4.30 -17.67 8.42
N LEU A 54 4.40 -18.55 7.40
CA LEU A 54 3.45 -19.63 7.16
C LEU A 54 3.61 -20.77 8.17
N SER A 55 4.81 -20.97 8.72
CA SER A 55 5.06 -22.02 9.73
C SER A 55 4.34 -21.73 11.06
N ASN A 56 4.12 -20.45 11.37
CA ASN A 56 3.38 -20.01 12.56
C ASN A 56 1.85 -20.00 12.35
N ALA A 57 1.38 -20.25 11.12
CA ALA A 57 -0.04 -20.23 10.80
C ALA A 57 -0.80 -21.42 11.38
N LYS A 58 -2.11 -21.23 11.58
CA LYS A 58 -3.02 -22.36 11.83
C LYS A 58 -3.11 -23.27 10.60
N PRO A 59 -3.23 -24.60 10.79
CA PRO A 59 -3.53 -25.53 9.69
C PRO A 59 -4.85 -25.22 8.95
N THR A 60 -5.77 -24.53 9.61
CA THR A 60 -7.07 -24.12 9.03
C THR A 60 -6.98 -22.83 8.21
N LEU A 61 -5.84 -22.14 8.21
CA LEU A 61 -5.67 -20.84 7.58
C LEU A 61 -5.99 -20.90 6.08
N ARG A 62 -6.76 -19.91 5.62
CA ARG A 62 -6.90 -19.57 4.20
C ARG A 62 -6.41 -18.16 3.95
N ILE A 63 -5.49 -17.99 3.01
CA ILE A 63 -4.88 -16.70 2.71
C ILE A 63 -5.30 -16.16 1.34
N VAL A 64 -5.56 -14.87 1.25
CA VAL A 64 -6.03 -14.19 0.04
C VAL A 64 -5.08 -13.05 -0.30
N ASN A 65 -4.53 -13.07 -1.51
CA ASN A 65 -3.76 -11.95 -2.06
C ASN A 65 -4.39 -11.44 -3.36
N VAL A 66 -5.08 -10.31 -3.25
CA VAL A 66 -5.63 -9.56 -4.38
C VAL A 66 -5.05 -8.14 -4.45
N ALA A 67 -3.91 -7.92 -3.78
CA ALA A 67 -3.28 -6.61 -3.67
C ALA A 67 -2.15 -6.44 -4.67
N ARG A 68 -1.00 -7.09 -4.43
CA ARG A 68 0.17 -7.03 -5.31
C ARG A 68 0.89 -8.38 -5.35
N GLY A 69 1.44 -8.71 -6.52
CA GLY A 69 2.28 -9.89 -6.68
C GLY A 69 3.63 -9.75 -6.01
N GLY A 70 4.16 -10.86 -5.46
CA GLY A 70 5.42 -10.89 -4.72
C GLY A 70 5.34 -10.42 -3.27
N ILE A 71 4.15 -10.17 -2.73
CA ILE A 71 3.97 -9.96 -1.27
C ILE A 71 4.02 -11.30 -0.53
N ILE A 72 3.43 -12.34 -1.14
CA ILE A 72 3.62 -13.73 -0.73
C ILE A 72 4.68 -14.34 -1.63
N ASN A 73 5.64 -15.07 -1.06
CA ASN A 73 6.51 -15.95 -1.82
C ASN A 73 5.68 -17.12 -2.38
N GLU A 74 5.53 -17.19 -3.70
CA GLU A 74 4.65 -18.16 -4.37
C GLU A 74 5.11 -19.61 -4.19
N SER A 75 6.42 -19.86 -4.14
CA SER A 75 6.97 -21.20 -3.92
C SER A 75 6.69 -21.68 -2.50
N ASP A 76 6.97 -20.83 -1.51
CA ASP A 76 6.70 -21.15 -0.10
C ASP A 76 5.20 -21.39 0.15
N LEU A 77 4.34 -20.63 -0.54
CA LEU A 77 2.90 -20.82 -0.47
C LEU A 77 2.47 -22.15 -1.07
N ALA A 78 3.01 -22.51 -2.24
CA ALA A 78 2.72 -23.79 -2.89
C ALA A 78 3.11 -24.96 -1.98
N ASP A 79 4.29 -24.90 -1.36
CA ASP A 79 4.79 -25.90 -0.43
C ASP A 79 3.94 -25.98 0.85
N ALA A 80 3.56 -24.84 1.42
CA ALA A 80 2.72 -24.79 2.62
C ALA A 80 1.32 -25.38 2.38
N VAL A 81 0.71 -25.11 1.22
CA VAL A 81 -0.58 -25.71 0.86
C VAL A 81 -0.42 -27.20 0.55
N SER A 82 0.61 -27.58 -0.23
CA SER A 82 0.83 -28.98 -0.62
C SER A 82 1.16 -29.88 0.56
N SER A 83 1.83 -29.36 1.58
CA SER A 83 2.16 -30.10 2.82
C SER A 83 1.00 -30.12 3.83
N GLY A 84 -0.05 -29.32 3.62
CA GLY A 84 -1.14 -29.15 4.56
C GLY A 84 -0.80 -28.27 5.77
N GLN A 85 0.29 -27.50 5.72
CA GLN A 85 0.63 -26.48 6.71
C GLN A 85 -0.46 -25.41 6.80
N ILE A 86 -1.11 -25.07 5.69
CA ILE A 86 -2.31 -24.24 5.64
C ILE A 86 -3.38 -24.89 4.74
N ALA A 87 -4.64 -24.47 4.90
CA ALA A 87 -5.76 -25.12 4.24
C ALA A 87 -5.93 -24.71 2.76
N GLY A 88 -5.38 -23.57 2.33
CA GLY A 88 -5.48 -23.11 0.95
C GLY A 88 -5.25 -21.61 0.77
N ALA A 89 -5.35 -21.16 -0.48
CA ALA A 89 -5.14 -19.76 -0.83
C ALA A 89 -6.03 -19.28 -1.99
N ALA A 90 -6.12 -17.97 -2.17
CA ALA A 90 -6.68 -17.35 -3.37
C ALA A 90 -5.82 -16.18 -3.82
N LEU A 91 -5.44 -16.15 -5.11
CA LEU A 91 -4.58 -15.12 -5.68
C LEU A 91 -5.20 -14.51 -6.94
N ASP A 92 -5.16 -13.19 -7.05
CA ASP A 92 -5.48 -12.47 -8.29
C ASP A 92 -4.25 -11.83 -8.95
N VAL A 93 -3.10 -11.85 -8.27
CA VAL A 93 -1.89 -11.13 -8.64
C VAL A 93 -0.67 -12.01 -8.45
N PHE A 94 0.34 -11.84 -9.30
CA PHE A 94 1.53 -12.70 -9.34
C PHE A 94 2.81 -11.87 -9.41
N GLU A 95 3.92 -12.39 -8.89
CA GLU A 95 5.20 -11.68 -8.84
C GLU A 95 5.63 -11.19 -10.23
N GLN A 96 5.47 -12.05 -11.23
CA GLN A 96 5.72 -11.73 -12.63
C GLN A 96 4.46 -11.96 -13.46
N GLU A 97 3.96 -10.87 -14.05
CA GLU A 97 2.81 -10.87 -14.94
C GLU A 97 3.21 -10.42 -16.37
N PRO A 98 2.68 -11.03 -17.44
CA PRO A 98 1.68 -12.11 -17.46
C PRO A 98 2.20 -13.45 -16.95
N THR A 99 1.38 -14.17 -16.18
CA THR A 99 1.72 -15.47 -15.60
C THR A 99 0.97 -16.58 -16.35
N VAL A 100 1.72 -17.45 -17.00
CA VAL A 100 1.17 -18.60 -17.76
C VAL A 100 1.59 -19.94 -17.18
N GLU A 101 2.56 -19.95 -16.28
CA GLU A 101 3.05 -21.11 -15.53
C GLU A 101 3.29 -20.67 -14.08
N SER A 102 2.81 -21.44 -13.11
CA SER A 102 3.04 -21.21 -11.68
C SER A 102 2.80 -22.53 -10.93
N PRO A 103 3.61 -22.86 -9.89
CA PRO A 103 3.36 -24.03 -9.05
C PRO A 103 1.99 -23.96 -8.34
N LEU A 104 1.39 -22.78 -8.27
CA LEU A 104 0.07 -22.55 -7.68
C LEU A 104 -1.07 -23.12 -8.53
N PHE A 105 -0.88 -23.30 -9.83
CA PHE A 105 -1.95 -23.69 -10.77
C PHE A 105 -2.34 -25.17 -10.65
N ASP A 106 -1.42 -26.02 -10.17
CA ASP A 106 -1.66 -27.45 -10.02
C ASP A 106 -2.33 -27.81 -8.68
N GLN A 107 -2.51 -26.83 -7.78
CA GLN A 107 -3.03 -27.03 -6.44
C GLN A 107 -4.54 -26.78 -6.39
N GLN A 108 -5.35 -27.84 -6.19
CA GLN A 108 -6.82 -27.70 -6.11
C GLN A 108 -7.32 -26.81 -4.97
N SER A 109 -6.51 -26.66 -3.91
CA SER A 109 -6.81 -25.79 -2.75
C SER A 109 -6.40 -24.33 -2.98
N ILE A 110 -5.92 -23.99 -4.18
CA ILE A 110 -5.54 -22.63 -4.55
C ILE A 110 -6.43 -22.16 -5.70
N ILE A 111 -7.14 -21.06 -5.47
CA ILE A 111 -7.95 -20.39 -6.49
C ILE A 111 -7.11 -19.28 -7.10
N VAL A 112 -7.07 -19.19 -8.43
CA VAL A 112 -6.36 -18.12 -9.11
C VAL A 112 -7.24 -17.40 -10.12
N THR A 113 -7.04 -16.08 -10.24
CA THR A 113 -7.63 -15.25 -11.30
C THR A 113 -6.56 -14.35 -11.94
N PRO A 114 -6.67 -14.02 -13.24
CA PRO A 114 -5.65 -13.27 -13.95
C PRO A 114 -5.83 -11.75 -13.80
N HIS A 115 -5.55 -11.21 -12.62
CA HIS A 115 -5.57 -9.77 -12.31
C HIS A 115 -6.90 -9.09 -12.68
N LEU A 116 -7.98 -9.65 -12.16
CA LEU A 116 -9.36 -9.25 -12.44
C LEU A 116 -9.94 -8.26 -11.44
N GLY A 117 -9.23 -7.90 -10.36
CA GLY A 117 -9.75 -7.07 -9.27
C GLY A 117 -10.37 -5.73 -9.71
N ALA A 118 -9.84 -5.11 -10.77
CA ALA A 118 -10.36 -3.86 -11.35
C ALA A 118 -11.08 -4.07 -12.71
N SER A 119 -11.26 -5.31 -13.14
CA SER A 119 -11.85 -5.69 -14.43
C SER A 119 -13.39 -5.72 -14.36
N THR A 120 -13.99 -4.62 -13.90
CA THR A 120 -15.45 -4.44 -13.82
C THR A 120 -15.89 -3.21 -14.59
N GLN A 121 -17.13 -3.21 -15.11
CA GLN A 121 -17.67 -2.08 -15.87
C GLN A 121 -17.67 -0.79 -15.04
N GLU A 122 -18.08 -0.88 -13.78
CA GLU A 122 -18.20 0.25 -12.87
C GLU A 122 -16.83 0.84 -12.53
N ALA A 123 -15.80 0.00 -12.33
CA ALA A 123 -14.45 0.46 -12.06
C ALA A 123 -13.86 1.19 -13.28
N GLN A 124 -14.04 0.64 -14.47
CA GLN A 124 -13.56 1.24 -15.72
C GLN A 124 -14.28 2.55 -16.04
N GLU A 125 -15.59 2.62 -15.84
CA GLU A 125 -16.37 3.86 -16.01
C GLU A 125 -15.92 4.95 -15.02
N LYS A 126 -15.77 4.59 -13.74
CA LYS A 126 -15.27 5.52 -12.72
C LYS A 126 -13.86 6.02 -13.03
N ALA A 127 -12.97 5.14 -13.47
CA ALA A 127 -11.62 5.51 -13.89
C ALA A 127 -11.67 6.49 -15.07
N GLY A 128 -12.47 6.20 -16.09
CA GLY A 128 -12.66 7.06 -17.26
C GLY A 128 -13.16 8.46 -16.87
N ASN A 129 -14.23 8.53 -16.07
CA ASN A 129 -14.79 9.80 -15.61
C ASN A 129 -13.78 10.60 -14.79
N THR A 130 -13.08 9.94 -13.86
CA THR A 130 -12.05 10.57 -13.01
C THR A 130 -10.94 11.20 -13.85
N ILE A 131 -10.42 10.47 -14.84
CA ILE A 131 -9.36 10.97 -15.72
C ILE A 131 -9.88 12.10 -16.63
N ALA A 132 -11.10 12.00 -17.15
CA ALA A 132 -11.70 13.07 -17.95
C ALA A 132 -11.79 14.39 -17.16
N GLU A 133 -12.18 14.33 -15.89
CA GLU A 133 -12.18 15.49 -14.99
C GLU A 133 -10.77 16.06 -14.79
N GLN A 134 -9.76 15.21 -14.57
CA GLN A 134 -8.37 15.66 -14.39
C GLN A 134 -7.84 16.35 -15.64
N VAL A 135 -8.17 15.82 -16.83
CA VAL A 135 -7.77 16.42 -18.11
C VAL A 135 -8.45 17.77 -18.34
N ASP A 136 -9.74 17.93 -18.01
CA ASP A 136 -10.42 19.23 -18.10
C ASP A 136 -9.77 20.27 -17.17
N LEU A 137 -9.43 19.89 -15.94
CA LEU A 137 -8.70 20.76 -15.01
C LEU A 137 -7.35 21.19 -15.59
N ALA A 138 -6.57 20.24 -16.09
CA ALA A 138 -5.25 20.49 -16.67
C ALA A 138 -5.32 21.45 -17.86
N LEU A 139 -6.24 21.21 -18.81
CA LEU A 139 -6.40 22.04 -20.01
C LEU A 139 -6.88 23.47 -19.70
N ARG A 140 -7.55 23.67 -18.57
CA ARG A 140 -7.96 24.99 -18.08
C ARG A 140 -6.89 25.67 -17.21
N GLY A 141 -5.72 25.06 -17.05
CA GLY A 141 -4.64 25.57 -16.20
C GLY A 141 -5.01 25.59 -14.71
N LYS A 142 -5.91 24.70 -14.28
CA LYS A 142 -6.29 24.56 -12.88
C LYS A 142 -5.43 23.49 -12.19
N PHE A 143 -5.36 23.55 -10.87
CA PHE A 143 -4.73 22.52 -10.05
C PHE A 143 -5.35 21.14 -10.30
N VAL A 144 -4.52 20.11 -10.46
CA VAL A 144 -4.92 18.72 -10.76
C VAL A 144 -4.60 17.84 -9.54
N PRO A 145 -5.60 17.50 -8.70
CA PRO A 145 -5.38 16.80 -7.44
C PRO A 145 -4.74 15.41 -7.57
N PHE A 146 -4.95 14.72 -8.69
CA PHE A 146 -4.44 13.36 -8.92
C PHE A 146 -3.20 13.32 -9.82
N ALA A 147 -2.51 14.45 -9.97
CA ALA A 147 -1.23 14.47 -10.69
C ALA A 147 -0.21 13.56 -9.98
N VAL A 148 0.28 12.54 -10.70
CA VAL A 148 1.28 11.60 -10.19
C VAL A 148 2.67 12.25 -10.16
N ASN A 149 2.91 13.19 -11.07
CA ASN A 149 4.07 14.06 -11.10
C ASN A 149 3.57 15.51 -11.18
N VAL A 150 3.78 16.27 -10.11
CA VAL A 150 3.65 17.72 -10.18
C VAL A 150 4.88 18.21 -10.93
N SER A 151 4.68 18.81 -12.11
CA SER A 151 5.81 19.43 -12.79
C SER A 151 6.36 20.51 -11.88
N ALA A 152 7.66 20.50 -11.67
CA ALA A 152 8.37 21.56 -10.96
C ALA A 152 8.04 22.95 -11.53
N SER A 153 7.62 23.04 -12.80
CA SER A 153 7.15 24.28 -13.45
C SER A 153 5.85 24.86 -12.87
N GLU A 154 5.04 24.07 -12.15
CA GLU A 154 3.84 24.52 -11.45
C GLU A 154 4.17 25.19 -10.11
N ALA A 155 5.29 24.80 -9.49
CA ALA A 155 5.87 25.56 -8.39
C ALA A 155 6.56 26.81 -8.95
N THR A 156 6.41 27.93 -8.23
CA THR A 156 7.16 29.15 -8.54
C THR A 156 8.66 28.84 -8.52
N GLU A 157 9.47 29.56 -9.30
CA GLU A 157 10.93 29.36 -9.31
C GLU A 157 11.55 29.51 -7.92
N ILE A 158 10.87 30.22 -7.03
CA ILE A 158 11.27 30.49 -5.65
C ILE A 158 10.96 29.29 -4.74
N VAL A 159 9.82 28.62 -4.94
CA VAL A 159 9.40 27.46 -4.12
C VAL A 159 10.06 26.16 -4.58
N ARG A 160 10.28 26.01 -5.90
CA ARG A 160 10.83 24.79 -6.52
C ARG A 160 12.10 24.22 -5.86
N PRO A 161 13.10 25.01 -5.45
CA PRO A 161 14.32 24.48 -4.83
C PRO A 161 14.07 23.81 -3.47
N PHE A 162 12.95 24.13 -2.82
CA PHE A 162 12.62 23.61 -1.49
C PHE A 162 11.91 22.26 -1.51
N LEU A 163 11.40 21.80 -2.66
CA LEU A 163 10.66 20.53 -2.74
C LEU A 163 11.50 19.31 -2.31
N PRO A 164 12.75 19.12 -2.81
CA PRO A 164 13.57 17.99 -2.37
C PRO A 164 14.02 18.12 -0.91
N LEU A 165 14.11 19.35 -0.37
CA LEU A 165 14.42 19.59 1.03
C LEU A 165 13.23 19.20 1.91
N ALA A 166 12.02 19.63 1.55
CA ALA A 166 10.81 19.31 2.29
C ALA A 166 10.58 17.81 2.40
N GLU A 167 10.76 17.07 1.29
CA GLU A 167 10.71 15.60 1.27
C GLU A 167 11.71 14.98 2.24
N LYS A 168 12.99 15.40 2.18
CA LYS A 168 14.00 14.90 3.12
C LYS A 168 13.71 15.25 4.58
N LEU A 169 13.11 16.42 4.84
CA LEU A 169 12.72 16.82 6.19
C LEU A 169 11.57 15.97 6.72
N GLY A 170 10.60 15.59 5.88
CA GLY A 170 9.55 14.64 6.23
C GLY A 170 10.12 13.28 6.65
N ALA A 171 11.00 12.72 5.83
CA ALA A 171 11.65 11.43 6.10
C ALA A 171 12.52 11.48 7.36
N LEU A 172 13.30 12.56 7.52
CA LEU A 172 14.12 12.76 8.71
C LEU A 172 13.25 12.89 9.97
N PHE A 173 12.14 13.62 9.89
CA PHE A 173 11.23 13.78 11.02
C PHE A 173 10.64 12.45 11.47
N LEU A 174 10.13 11.63 10.55
CA LEU A 174 9.62 10.30 10.88
C LEU A 174 10.73 9.41 11.48
N GLY A 175 11.92 9.41 10.88
CA GLY A 175 13.06 8.66 11.38
C GLY A 175 13.48 9.05 12.82
N LEU A 176 13.28 10.31 13.20
CA LEU A 176 13.53 10.79 14.57
C LEU A 176 12.39 10.47 15.53
N CYS A 177 11.14 10.48 15.07
CA CYS A 177 9.97 10.12 15.87
C CYS A 177 9.86 8.62 16.15
N GLY A 178 10.37 7.78 15.23
CA GLY A 178 10.32 6.32 15.33
C GLY A 178 8.93 5.71 15.09
N GLN A 179 7.89 6.53 15.03
CA GLN A 179 6.51 6.16 14.71
C GLN A 179 5.80 7.35 14.05
N LEU A 180 4.71 7.07 13.34
CA LEU A 180 3.93 8.11 12.67
C LEU A 180 3.24 9.02 13.70
N PRO A 181 3.49 10.35 13.67
CA PRO A 181 2.82 11.28 14.57
C PRO A 181 1.35 11.47 14.20
N GLU A 182 0.49 11.72 15.19
CA GLU A 182 -0.93 12.03 14.95
C GLU A 182 -1.14 13.33 14.15
N ASN A 183 -0.29 14.32 14.42
CA ASN A 183 -0.40 15.65 13.82
C ASN A 183 0.98 16.12 13.37
N VAL A 184 1.05 16.62 12.13
CA VAL A 184 2.25 17.23 11.56
C VAL A 184 1.92 18.68 11.21
N THR A 185 2.71 19.61 11.73
CA THR A 185 2.59 21.03 11.39
C THR A 185 3.80 21.44 10.57
N ILE A 186 3.57 21.86 9.32
CA ILE A 186 4.62 22.35 8.43
C ILE A 186 4.56 23.88 8.45
N ASN A 187 5.63 24.51 8.92
CA ASN A 187 5.71 25.97 9.03
C ASN A 187 6.70 26.53 7.99
N PHE A 188 6.25 27.50 7.21
CA PHE A 188 7.09 28.25 6.27
C PHE A 188 7.44 29.60 6.88
N ALA A 189 8.74 29.86 7.05
CA ALA A 189 9.23 31.09 7.67
C ALA A 189 10.20 31.84 6.76
N GLY A 190 10.23 33.17 6.87
CA GLY A 190 11.03 34.04 6.02
C GLY A 190 10.37 34.32 4.67
N GLU A 191 11.18 34.59 3.65
CA GLU A 191 10.70 35.01 2.33
C GLU A 191 9.77 33.97 1.67
N ILE A 192 10.07 32.67 1.86
CA ILE A 192 9.25 31.58 1.32
C ILE A 192 7.82 31.56 1.88
N GLY A 193 7.60 32.05 3.11
CA GLY A 193 6.29 32.06 3.75
C GLY A 193 5.24 32.94 3.06
N GLY A 194 5.68 33.84 2.16
CA GLY A 194 4.78 34.67 1.35
C GLY A 194 4.25 34.01 0.08
N TYR A 195 4.68 32.79 -0.25
CA TYR A 195 4.31 32.09 -1.49
C TYR A 195 3.27 30.98 -1.25
N ASP A 196 2.64 30.50 -2.32
CA ASP A 196 1.83 29.28 -2.27
C ASP A 196 2.73 28.06 -2.11
N ASN A 197 2.71 27.48 -0.91
CA ASN A 197 3.58 26.38 -0.50
C ASN A 197 2.89 25.01 -0.47
N LYS A 198 1.67 24.88 -1.03
CA LYS A 198 0.93 23.60 -1.02
C LYS A 198 1.73 22.44 -1.61
N ILE A 199 2.48 22.68 -2.69
CA ILE A 199 3.32 21.64 -3.30
C ILE A 199 4.45 21.23 -2.34
N THR A 200 5.01 22.18 -1.59
CA THR A 200 6.04 21.91 -0.57
C THR A 200 5.48 21.13 0.62
N GLU A 201 4.24 21.41 1.03
CA GLU A 201 3.54 20.60 2.04
C GLU A 201 3.35 19.15 1.58
N LEU A 202 2.89 18.97 0.34
CA LEU A 202 2.76 17.64 -0.28
C LEU A 202 4.11 16.91 -0.36
N SER A 203 5.20 17.61 -0.71
CA SER A 203 6.55 17.03 -0.71
C SER A 203 6.98 16.56 0.69
N ALA A 204 6.71 17.34 1.75
CA ALA A 204 7.02 16.92 3.12
C ALA A 204 6.18 15.72 3.57
N LEU A 205 4.88 15.69 3.23
CA LEU A 205 4.02 14.54 3.52
C LEU A 205 4.46 13.28 2.78
N LYS A 206 4.89 13.42 1.52
CA LYS A 206 5.47 12.31 0.75
C LYS A 206 6.64 11.69 1.51
N GLY A 207 7.63 12.50 1.90
CA GLY A 207 8.78 11.99 2.63
C GLY A 207 8.45 11.42 4.02
N LEU A 208 7.34 11.84 4.63
CA LEU A 208 6.88 11.29 5.91
C LEU A 208 6.18 9.93 5.76
N LEU A 209 5.79 9.53 4.55
CA LEU A 209 5.08 8.29 4.27
C LEU A 209 5.90 7.28 3.43
N GLU A 210 7.10 7.67 3.01
CA GLU A 210 8.12 6.79 2.39
C GLU A 210 9.06 6.24 3.46
#